data_AF-A0A917ASG3-F1
#
_entry.id   AF-A0A917ASG3-F1
#
_cell.length_a   1.000
_cell.length_b   1.000
_cell.length_c   1.000
_cell.angle_alpha   90.00
_cell.angle_beta   90.00
_cell.angle_gamma   90.00
#
_symmetry.space_group_name_H-M   'P 1'
#
loop_
_entity.id
_entity.type
_entity.pdbx_description
1 polymer ?
#
loop_
_entity_poly.entity_id
_entity_poly.type
_entity_poly.pdbx_seq_one_letter_code
_entity_poly.pdbx_strand_id
1 'polypeptide(L)'
;MEQYEFTDEYVRRMIERTIRNEQTHNQLAEWCCRYVREVEHNDYIEPKPLSEHVAEVVNDIDTQWELYLVNTFDVSELATLDLQTVQMPEEWLVNWYKKC
;
A
#
# COMPACT_ATOMS: atom_id res chain seq x y z
N MET A 1 -17.09 11.24 -6.37
CA MET A 1 -16.76 10.10 -7.26
C MET A 1 -15.65 9.21 -6.65
N GLU A 2 -15.34 9.30 -5.36
CA GLU A 2 -14.19 8.60 -4.74
C GLU A 2 -14.57 7.35 -3.94
N GLN A 3 -15.86 7.06 -3.76
CA GLN A 3 -16.34 5.95 -2.92
C GLN A 3 -16.15 4.56 -3.53
N TYR A 4 -15.68 4.46 -4.79
CA TYR A 4 -15.54 3.19 -5.53
C TYR A 4 -14.12 2.60 -5.51
N GLU A 5 -13.13 3.29 -4.95
CA GLU A 5 -11.75 2.80 -4.96
C GLU A 5 -11.44 1.93 -3.74
N PHE A 6 -12.02 2.21 -2.56
CA PHE A 6 -11.78 1.39 -1.36
C PHE A 6 -12.67 0.14 -1.36
N THR A 7 -12.21 -0.93 -2.00
CA THR A 7 -12.84 -2.26 -1.92
C THR A 7 -11.78 -3.35 -1.87
N ASP A 8 -12.11 -4.48 -1.23
CA ASP A 8 -11.20 -5.64 -1.13
C ASP A 8 -10.69 -6.10 -2.51
N GLU A 9 -11.59 -6.18 -3.48
CA GLU A 9 -11.25 -6.55 -4.87
C GLU A 9 -10.29 -5.54 -5.52
N TYR A 10 -10.46 -4.26 -5.24
CA TYR A 10 -9.55 -3.24 -5.76
C TYR A 10 -8.15 -3.39 -5.15
N VAL A 11 -8.04 -3.61 -3.84
CA VAL A 11 -6.76 -3.88 -3.16
C VAL A 11 -6.07 -5.09 -3.77
N ARG A 12 -6.79 -6.20 -3.94
CA ARG A 12 -6.25 -7.42 -4.55
C ARG A 12 -5.72 -7.16 -5.97
N ARG A 13 -6.47 -6.41 -6.79
CA ARG A 13 -6.04 -6.05 -8.16
C ARG A 13 -4.81 -5.16 -8.17
N MET A 14 -4.69 -4.21 -7.24
CA MET A 14 -3.49 -3.40 -7.14
C MET A 14 -2.27 -4.25 -6.83
N ILE A 15 -2.35 -5.13 -5.83
CA ILE A 15 -1.24 -6.01 -5.48
C ILE A 15 -0.85 -6.88 -6.69
N GLU A 16 -1.84 -7.45 -7.39
CA GLU A 16 -1.60 -8.24 -8.62
C GLU A 16 -0.91 -7.42 -9.71
N ARG A 17 -1.37 -6.19 -9.97
CA ARG A 17 -0.74 -5.28 -10.95
C ARG A 17 0.70 -4.94 -10.56
N THR A 18 0.98 -4.75 -9.27
CA THR A 18 2.35 -4.51 -8.79
C THR A 18 3.22 -5.74 -9.01
N ILE A 19 2.74 -6.95 -8.69
CA ILE A 19 3.46 -8.22 -8.97
C ILE A 19 3.77 -8.35 -10.46
N ARG A 20 2.84 -7.94 -11.33
CA ARG A 20 3.00 -8.00 -12.79
C ARG A 20 3.81 -6.83 -13.38
N ASN A 21 4.36 -5.94 -12.52
CA ASN A 21 5.06 -4.73 -12.91
C ASN A 21 4.23 -3.77 -13.80
N GLU A 22 2.91 -3.78 -13.65
CA GLU A 22 1.97 -2.91 -14.36
C GLU A 22 1.66 -1.60 -13.59
N GLN A 23 2.17 -1.49 -12.38
CA GLN A 23 2.25 -0.27 -11.58
C GLN A 23 3.48 -0.34 -10.66
N THR A 24 3.93 0.81 -10.17
CA THR A 24 5.09 0.86 -9.27
C THR A 24 4.71 0.42 -7.86
N HIS A 25 5.71 0.03 -7.06
CA HIS A 25 5.50 -0.30 -5.66
C HIS A 25 5.12 0.96 -4.86
N ASN A 26 5.66 2.11 -5.25
CA ASN A 26 5.29 3.39 -4.67
C ASN A 26 3.81 3.75 -4.94
N GLN A 27 3.27 3.52 -6.13
CA GLN A 27 1.84 3.74 -6.41
C GLN A 27 0.92 2.90 -5.50
N LEU A 28 1.29 1.64 -5.24
CA LEU A 28 0.58 0.79 -4.29
C LEU A 28 0.67 1.37 -2.86
N ALA A 29 1.87 1.76 -2.42
CA ALA A 29 2.09 2.31 -1.08
C ALA A 29 1.36 3.65 -0.88
N GLU A 30 1.37 4.56 -1.86
CA GLU A 30 0.66 5.84 -1.80
C GLU A 30 -0.85 5.65 -1.65
N TRP A 31 -1.42 4.67 -2.37
CA TRP A 31 -2.82 4.34 -2.22
C TRP A 31 -3.12 3.82 -0.81
N CYS A 32 -2.26 2.94 -0.28
CA CYS A 32 -2.43 2.39 1.08
C CYS A 32 -2.34 3.49 2.14
N CYS A 33 -1.36 4.39 2.01
CA CYS A 33 -1.19 5.54 2.88
C CYS A 33 -2.43 6.45 2.88
N ARG A 34 -3.02 6.66 1.70
CA ARG A 34 -4.26 7.44 1.56
C ARG A 34 -5.42 6.76 2.28
N TYR A 35 -5.61 5.44 2.10
CA TYR A 35 -6.65 4.70 2.83
C TYR A 35 -6.47 4.83 4.36
N VAL A 36 -5.26 4.58 4.87
CA VAL A 36 -4.96 4.65 6.30
C VAL A 36 -5.26 6.05 6.86
N ARG A 37 -4.86 7.11 6.14
CA ARG A 37 -5.12 8.50 6.55
C ARG A 37 -6.59 8.87 6.49
N GLU A 38 -7.30 8.47 5.44
CA GLU A 38 -8.67 8.93 5.17
C GLU A 38 -9.74 8.11 5.89
N VAL A 39 -9.46 6.84 6.18
CA VAL A 39 -10.45 5.88 6.67
C VAL A 39 -10.09 5.33 8.06
N GLU A 40 -8.85 4.92 8.28
CA GLU A 40 -8.46 4.31 9.57
C GLU A 40 -8.21 5.35 10.66
N HIS A 41 -7.52 6.46 10.31
CA HIS A 41 -7.13 7.50 11.28
C HIS A 41 -8.12 8.66 11.40
N ASN A 42 -9.03 8.82 10.46
CA ASN A 42 -10.13 9.77 10.58
C ASN A 42 -11.36 9.07 11.16
N ASP A 43 -12.26 9.83 11.80
CA ASP A 43 -13.57 9.35 12.29
C ASP A 43 -14.51 9.01 11.12
N TYR A 44 -14.09 8.12 10.22
CA TYR A 44 -14.89 7.66 9.10
C TYR A 44 -16.19 7.07 9.65
N ILE A 45 -17.31 7.49 9.09
CA ILE A 45 -18.61 7.01 9.53
C ILE A 45 -18.79 5.60 8.97
N GLU A 46 -18.90 4.63 9.88
CA GLU A 46 -19.18 3.22 9.56
C GLU A 46 -20.34 3.07 8.54
N PRO A 47 -20.30 2.05 7.66
CA PRO A 47 -19.32 0.98 7.63
C PRO A 47 -18.01 1.39 6.94
N LYS A 48 -16.88 0.94 7.50
CA LYS A 48 -15.60 0.97 6.78
C LYS A 48 -15.70 0.20 5.46
N PRO A 49 -15.05 0.67 4.39
CA PRO A 49 -15.24 0.14 3.05
C PRO A 49 -14.42 -1.14 2.76
N LEU A 50 -13.36 -1.42 3.54
CA LEU A 50 -12.61 -2.67 3.47
C LEU A 50 -13.04 -3.63 4.58
N SER A 51 -12.94 -4.93 4.33
CA SER A 51 -13.00 -5.91 5.41
C SER A 51 -11.82 -5.73 6.37
N GLU A 52 -12.00 -6.09 7.65
CA GLU A 52 -10.97 -5.96 8.68
C GLU A 52 -9.64 -6.60 8.24
N HIS A 53 -9.70 -7.80 7.64
CA HIS A 53 -8.51 -8.50 7.19
C HIS A 53 -7.78 -7.79 6.02
N VAL A 54 -8.51 -7.21 5.07
CA VAL A 54 -7.89 -6.46 3.97
C VAL A 54 -7.36 -5.12 4.47
N ALA A 55 -8.04 -4.48 5.43
CA ALA A 55 -7.54 -3.28 6.09
C ALA A 55 -6.22 -3.56 6.83
N GLU A 56 -6.06 -4.71 7.49
CA GLU A 56 -4.77 -5.13 8.09
C GLU A 56 -3.66 -5.23 7.03
N VAL A 57 -3.94 -5.81 5.86
CA VAL A 57 -2.96 -5.89 4.76
C VAL A 57 -2.57 -4.49 4.28
N VAL A 58 -3.54 -3.58 4.13
CA VAL A 58 -3.28 -2.20 3.71
C VAL A 58 -2.41 -1.45 4.74
N ASN A 59 -2.68 -1.63 6.04
CA ASN A 59 -1.85 -1.06 7.11
C ASN A 59 -0.42 -1.63 7.12
N ASP A 60 -0.28 -2.94 6.86
CA ASP A 60 1.03 -3.59 6.78
C ASP A 60 1.82 -3.07 5.56
N ILE A 61 1.18 -2.88 4.40
CA ILE A 61 1.83 -2.29 3.21
C ILE A 61 2.32 -0.86 3.50
N ASP A 62 1.47 0.00 4.05
CA ASP A 62 1.83 1.39 4.42
C ASP A 62 3.03 1.42 5.37
N THR A 63 2.97 0.60 6.43
CA THR A 63 4.03 0.53 7.44
C THR A 63 5.33 -0.04 6.89
N GLN A 64 5.27 -1.17 6.17
CA GLN A 64 6.46 -1.85 5.65
C GLN A 64 7.14 -1.06 4.54
N TRP A 65 6.41 -0.28 3.75
CA TRP A 65 6.99 0.61 2.76
C TRP A 65 7.91 1.65 3.42
N GLU A 66 7.42 2.37 4.42
CA GLU A 66 8.20 3.37 5.14
C GLU A 66 9.40 2.72 5.85
N LEU A 67 9.19 1.58 6.52
CA LEU A 67 10.27 0.83 7.18
C LEU A 67 11.33 0.36 6.18
N TYR A 68 10.93 -0.10 5.00
CA TYR A 68 11.86 -0.53 3.96
C TYR A 68 12.72 0.64 3.49
N LEU A 69 12.11 1.80 3.20
CA LEU A 69 12.83 2.98 2.74
C LEU A 69 13.89 3.44 3.76
N VAL A 70 13.51 3.60 5.02
CA VAL A 70 14.43 4.12 6.06
C VAL A 70 15.50 3.12 6.50
N ASN A 71 15.29 1.82 6.28
CA ASN A 71 16.30 0.79 6.57
C ASN A 71 17.20 0.47 5.37
N THR A 72 16.83 0.90 4.16
CA THR A 72 17.59 0.60 2.93
C THR A 72 18.42 1.79 2.46
N PHE A 73 17.90 3.00 2.63
CA PHE A 73 18.50 4.22 2.10
C PHE A 73 18.81 5.19 3.22
N ASP A 74 19.97 5.84 3.14
CA ASP A 74 20.31 6.93 4.05
C ASP A 74 19.52 8.19 3.69
N VAL A 75 19.42 9.13 4.64
CA VAL A 75 18.67 10.40 4.47
C VAL A 75 19.08 11.17 3.21
N SER A 76 20.37 11.18 2.87
CA SER A 76 20.86 11.87 1.66
C SER A 76 20.40 11.20 0.37
N GLU A 77 20.26 9.87 0.38
CA GLU A 77 19.77 9.11 -0.77
C GLU A 77 18.27 9.35 -0.93
N LEU A 78 17.49 9.20 0.15
CA LEU A 78 16.05 9.45 0.17
C LEU A 78 15.66 10.83 -0.36
N ALA A 79 16.46 11.87 -0.09
CA ALA A 79 16.20 13.23 -0.54
C ALA A 79 16.23 13.40 -2.08
N THR A 80 16.86 12.48 -2.80
CA THR A 80 17.03 12.55 -4.27
C THR A 80 16.50 11.32 -5.01
N LEU A 81 16.04 10.32 -4.27
CA LEU A 81 15.58 9.04 -4.78
C LEU A 81 14.27 9.20 -5.56
N ASP A 82 14.24 8.67 -6.78
CA ASP A 82 12.98 8.50 -7.50
C ASP A 82 12.25 7.26 -6.97
N LEU A 83 11.28 7.48 -6.07
CA LEU A 83 10.50 6.43 -5.43
C LEU A 83 9.74 5.54 -6.44
N GLN A 84 9.46 6.02 -7.66
CA GLN A 84 8.80 5.21 -8.69
C GLN A 84 9.68 4.04 -9.15
N THR A 85 11.00 4.13 -8.95
CA THR A 85 11.97 3.09 -9.33
C THR A 85 12.27 2.09 -8.22
N VAL A 86 11.81 2.36 -7.00
CA VAL A 86 12.09 1.52 -5.84
C VAL A 86 11.14 0.32 -5.81
N GLN A 87 11.73 -0.86 -5.62
CA GLN A 87 10.99 -2.12 -5.44
C GLN A 87 11.27 -2.65 -4.04
N MET A 88 10.20 -2.88 -3.28
CA MET A 88 10.25 -3.65 -2.03
C MET A 88 10.26 -5.16 -2.34
N PRO A 89 10.63 -6.04 -1.38
CA PRO A 89 10.74 -7.48 -1.62
C PRO A 89 9.47 -8.09 -2.25
N GLU A 90 9.64 -8.80 -3.39
CA GLU A 90 8.51 -9.41 -4.12
C GLU A 90 7.73 -10.41 -3.26
N GLU A 91 8.41 -11.09 -2.33
CA GLU A 91 7.79 -12.04 -1.41
C GLU A 91 6.71 -11.39 -0.53
N TRP A 92 6.85 -10.10 -0.19
CA TRP A 92 5.84 -9.37 0.58
C TRP A 92 4.56 -9.23 -0.24
N LEU A 93 4.66 -8.81 -1.50
CA LEU A 93 3.52 -8.69 -2.42
C LEU A 93 2.79 -10.02 -2.58
N VAL A 94 3.52 -11.12 -2.78
CA VAL A 94 2.92 -12.46 -2.91
C VAL A 94 2.22 -12.88 -1.61
N ASN A 95 2.78 -12.56 -0.45
CA ASN A 95 2.18 -12.89 0.83
C ASN A 95 0.94 -12.04 1.12
N TRP A 96 0.96 -10.75 0.79
CA TRP A 96 -0.22 -9.89 0.89
C TRP A 96 -1.32 -10.31 -0.07
N TYR A 97 -1.00 -10.67 -1.31
CA TYR A 97 -1.97 -11.17 -2.29
C TYR A 97 -2.71 -12.43 -1.80
N LYS A 98 -2.02 -13.31 -1.06
CA LYS A 98 -2.62 -14.53 -0.49
C LYS A 98 -3.54 -14.25 0.71
N LYS A 99 -3.39 -13.09 1.35
CA LYS A 99 -4.21 -12.64 2.48
C LYS A 99 -5.45 -11.87 1.99
N CYS A 100 -5.32 -11.09 0.92
CA CYS A 100 -6.44 -10.45 0.23
C CYS A 100 -7.32 -11.46 -0.51
#